data_AF-A0A6J4H749-F1
#
_entry.id   AF-A0A6J4H749-F1
#
_cell.length_a   1.000
_cell.length_b   1.000
_cell.length_c   1.000
_cell.angle_alpha   90.00
_cell.angle_beta   90.00
_cell.angle_gamma   90.00
#
_symmetry.space_group_name_H-M   'P 1'
#
loop_
_entity.id
_entity.type
_entity.pdbx_description
1 polymer ?
#
loop_
_entity_poly.entity_id
_entity_poly.type
_entity_poly.pdbx_seq_one_letter_code
_entity_poly.pdbx_strand_id
1 'polypeptide(L)' 'RRLGLTPGMTLIVEQETADTTYLRVQSEQPRLVDRQGILVVQSHPVADLENSVRDERDRRVLALLQQFEV' A
#
# COMPACT_ATOMS: atom_id res chain seq x y z
N ARG A 1 21.74 0.33 12.81
CA ARG A 1 20.82 1.40 13.25
C ARG A 1 19.47 0.74 13.57
N ARG A 2 18.93 0.91 14.78
CA ARG A 2 17.56 0.45 15.12
C ARG A 2 16.58 1.55 14.72
N LEU A 3 15.41 1.17 14.20
CA LEU A 3 14.39 2.09 13.67
C LEU A 3 13.67 2.94 14.74
N GLY A 4 14.06 2.86 16.02
CA GLY A 4 13.44 3.65 17.10
C GLY A 4 11.99 3.28 17.40
N LEU A 5 11.55 2.06 17.04
CA LEU A 5 10.18 1.61 17.20
C LEU A 5 9.84 1.31 18.66
N THR A 6 8.67 1.76 19.10
CA THR A 6 8.08 1.37 20.38
C THR A 6 6.96 0.34 20.18
N PRO A 7 6.69 -0.53 21.17
CA PRO A 7 5.54 -1.42 21.12
C PRO A 7 4.24 -0.67 20.82
N GLY A 8 3.39 -1.24 19.95
CA GLY A 8 2.12 -0.63 19.55
C GLY A 8 2.20 0.36 18.38
N MET A 9 3.40 0.63 17.83
CA MET A 9 3.53 1.39 16.58
C MET A 9 3.08 0.56 15.37
N THR A 10 2.32 1.20 14.48
CA THR A 10 1.93 0.62 13.18
C THR A 10 2.91 1.08 12.10
N LEU A 11 3.35 0.14 11.27
CA LEU A 11 4.17 0.41 10.09
C LEU A 11 3.33 0.24 8.83
N ILE A 12 3.48 1.16 7.90
CA ILE A 12 2.92 1.08 6.56
C ILE A 12 4.01 0.61 5.62
N VAL A 13 3.69 -0.43 4.85
CA VAL A 13 4.54 -0.93 3.77
C VAL A 13 4.21 -0.12 2.51
N GLU A 14 5.20 0.57 1.96
CA GLU A 14 5.06 1.36 0.74
C GLU A 14 5.99 0.77 -0.33
N GLN A 15 5.47 0.53 -1.53
CA GLN A 15 6.25 0.06 -2.66
C GLN A 15 6.47 1.24 -3.61
N GLU A 16 7.70 1.78 -3.66
CA GLU A 16 8.05 2.90 -4.54
C GLU A 16 8.33 2.41 -5.96
N THR A 17 8.92 1.23 -6.07
CA THR A 17 9.21 0.58 -7.35
C THR A 17 8.99 -0.93 -7.24
N ALA A 18 9.07 -1.65 -8.36
CA ALA A 18 8.94 -3.11 -8.38
C ALA A 18 9.90 -3.82 -7.42
N ASP A 19 11.10 -3.27 -7.25
CA ASP A 19 12.18 -3.91 -6.50
C ASP A 19 12.45 -3.21 -5.15
N THR A 20 11.77 -2.10 -4.87
CA THR A 20 12.00 -1.32 -3.66
C THR A 20 10.76 -1.18 -2.80
N THR A 21 10.88 -1.71 -1.58
CA THR A 21 9.87 -1.64 -0.52
C THR A 21 10.43 -0.87 0.67
N TYR A 22 9.65 0.09 1.17
CA TYR A 22 9.97 0.88 2.34
C TYR A 22 8.96 0.65 3.45
N LEU A 23 9.41 0.88 4.68
CA LEU A 23 8.57 0.88 5.86
C LEU A 23 8.53 2.30 6.41
N ARG A 24 7.32 2.86 6.52
CA ARG A 24 7.09 4.16 7.14
C ARG A 24 6.30 3.99 8.43
N VAL A 25 6.67 4.72 9.47
CA VAL A 25 5.86 4.77 10.70
C VAL A 25 4.56 5.51 10.40
N GLN A 26 3.43 4.90 10.75
CA GLN A 26 2.13 5.56 10.70
C GLN A 26 2.05 6.61 11.81
N SER A 27 2.27 7.87 11.46
CA SER A 27 2.29 9.00 12.39
C SER A 27 0.90 9.46 12.83
N GLU A 28 -0.13 9.21 12.02
CA GLU A 28 -1.52 9.54 12.35
C GLU A 28 -2.32 8.25 12.59
N GLN A 29 -2.88 8.13 13.80
CA GLN A 29 -3.82 7.04 14.07
C GLN A 29 -5.06 7.21 13.20
N PRO A 30 -5.61 6.12 12.62
CA PRO A 30 -6.82 6.21 11.83
C PRO A 30 -7.94 6.83 12.68
N ARG A 31 -8.66 7.79 12.12
CA ARG A 31 -9.75 8.46 12.84
C ARG A 31 -10.85 7.44 13.15
N LEU A 32 -11.12 7.27 14.43
CA LEU A 32 -12.25 6.50 14.93
C LEU A 32 -13.47 7.41 14.98
N VAL A 33 -14.57 7.00 14.34
CA VAL A 33 -15.83 7.74 14.33
C VAL A 33 -16.93 6.88 14.94
N ASP A 34 -17.77 7.46 15.80
CA ASP A 34 -19.01 6.81 16.23
C ASP A 34 -20.03 6.88 15.11
N ARG A 35 -20.58 5.73 14.72
CA ARG A 35 -21.77 5.65 13.90
C ARG A 35 -22.79 4.77 14.60
N GLN A 36 -23.79 5.41 15.21
CA GLN A 36 -24.93 4.72 15.83
C GLN A 36 -24.50 3.79 16.98
N GLY A 37 -23.50 4.21 17.78
CA GLY A 37 -22.98 3.41 18.89
C GLY A 37 -21.96 2.34 18.48
N ILE A 38 -21.54 2.33 17.22
CA ILE A 38 -20.48 1.46 16.70
C ILE A 38 -19.25 2.31 16.42
N LEU A 39 -18.10 1.91 16.96
CA LEU A 39 -16.81 2.53 16.68
C LEU A 39 -16.31 2.05 15.31
N VAL A 40 -16.25 2.95 14.33
CA VAL A 40 -15.83 2.64 12.96
C VAL A 40 -14.51 3.33 12.63
N VAL A 41 -13.62 2.60 11.97
CA VAL A 41 -12.39 3.17 11.41
C VAL A 41 -12.72 3.91 10.12
N GLN A 42 -12.52 5.24 10.10
CA GLN A 42 -12.62 6.03 8.88
C GLN A 42 -11.35 5.86 8.06
N SER A 43 -11.42 5.03 7.01
CA SER A 43 -10.34 4.86 6.03
C SER A 43 -10.73 5.53 4.72
N HIS A 44 -9.75 6.17 4.07
CA HIS A 44 -9.89 6.61 2.68
C HIS A 44 -9.20 5.54 1.82
N PRO A 45 -9.88 4.99 0.79
CA PRO A 45 -9.22 4.09 -0.13
C PRO A 45 -8.07 4.81 -0.81
N VAL A 46 -6.89 4.21 -0.79
CA VAL A 46 -5.72 4.70 -1.52
C VAL A 46 -5.87 4.26 -2.97
N ALA A 47 -6.57 5.09 -3.76
CA ALA A 47 -6.72 5.02 -5.22
C ALA A 47 -7.31 3.73 -5.83
N ASP A 48 -7.65 3.83 -7.12
CA ASP A 48 -8.47 2.92 -7.93
C ASP A 48 -7.96 1.47 -7.98
N LEU A 49 -8.40 0.66 -7.02
CA LEU A 49 -8.29 -0.80 -7.11
C LEU A 49 -8.96 -1.36 -8.38
N GLU A 50 -9.86 -0.59 -8.99
CA GLU A 50 -10.58 -0.97 -10.20
C GLU A 50 -9.64 -1.30 -11.37
N ASN A 51 -8.46 -0.65 -11.42
CA ASN A 51 -7.49 -0.84 -12.50
C ASN A 51 -6.28 -1.69 -12.12
N SER A 52 -6.09 -2.06 -10.84
CA SER A 52 -4.87 -2.77 -10.40
C SER A 52 -4.65 -4.11 -11.12
N VAL A 53 -5.72 -4.84 -11.45
CA VAL A 53 -5.63 -6.09 -12.22
C VAL A 53 -5.20 -5.83 -13.67
N ARG A 54 -5.68 -4.74 -14.26
CA ARG A 54 -5.34 -4.33 -15.62
C ARG A 54 -3.88 -3.86 -15.70
N ASP A 55 -3.45 -3.05 -14.74
CA ASP A 55 -2.08 -2.54 -14.67
C ASP A 55 -1.06 -3.67 -14.50
N GLU A 56 -1.35 -4.64 -13.63
CA GLU A 56 -0.51 -5.83 -13.44
C GLU A 56 -0.49 -6.73 -14.70
N ARG A 57 -1.63 -6.88 -15.38
CA ARG A 57 -1.69 -7.62 -16.64
C ARG A 57 -0.84 -6.95 -17.72
N ASP A 58 -1.01 -5.64 -17.90
CA ASP A 58 -0.32 -4.87 -18.94
C ASP A 58 1.21 -4.85 -18.67
N ARG A 59 1.62 -4.75 -17.39
CA ARG A 59 3.01 -4.93 -16.95
C ARG A 59 3.57 -6.31 -17.33
N ARG A 60 2.83 -7.40 -17.08
CA ARG A 60 3.27 -8.77 -17.44
C ARG A 60 3.38 -8.96 -18.95
N VAL A 61 2.44 -8.42 -19.72
CA VAL A 61 2.48 -8.47 -21.18
C VAL A 61 3.68 -7.72 -21.72
N LEU A 62 3.96 -6.51 -21.23
CA LEU A 62 5.16 -5.74 -21.58
C LEU A 62 6.45 -6.51 -21.27
N ALA A 63 6.55 -7.12 -20.09
CA ALA A 63 7.71 -7.92 -19.70
C ALA A 63 7.92 -9.14 -20.61
N LEU A 64 6.84 -9.80 -21.04
CA LEU A 64 6.92 -10.91 -22.00
C LEU A 64 7.36 -10.41 -23.38
N LEU A 65 6.79 -9.32 -23.89
CA LEU A 65 7.17 -8.77 -25.19
C LEU A 65 8.66 -8.38 -25.23
N GLN A 66 9.18 -7.79 -24.17
CA GLN A 66 10.61 -7.48 -24.03
C GLN A 66 11.52 -8.72 -24.04
N GLN A 67 11.01 -9.89 -23.64
CA GLN A 67 11.77 -11.14 -23.72
C GLN A 67 11.82 -11.73 -25.13
N PHE A 68 10.91 -11.32 -26.03
CA PHE A 68 10.83 -11.81 -27.40
C PHE A 68 11.33 -10.81 -28.46
N GLU A 69 11.68 -9.57 -28.07
CA GLU A 69 12.45 -8.65 -28.91
C GLU A 69 13.97 -8.92 -28.74
N VAL A 70 14.47 -9.94 -29.44
CA VAL A 70 15.89 -10.17 -29.76
C VAL A 70 16.04 -10.36 -31.26
#